data_AF-A0A1J3HXI1-F1
#
_entry.id   AF-A0A1J3HXI1-F1
#
_cell.length_a   1.000
_cell.length_b   1.000
_cell.length_c   1.000
_cell.angle_alpha   90.00
_cell.angle_beta   90.00
_cell.angle_gamma   90.00
#
_symmetry.space_group_name_H-M   'P 1'
#
loop_
_entity.id
_entity.type
_entity.pdbx_description
1 polymer ?
#
loop_
_entity_poly.entity_id
_entity_poly.type
_entity_poly.pdbx_seq_one_letter_code
_entity_poly.pdbx_strand_id
1 'polypeptide(L)'
;SSGRGVRQFKTALLQRLERENETTLAGRQKSDAREMQSFYQHYYKKYIQALLNAADKADRAQLTKAYQTAAVLFEVLKAVNQTEDVDVPIEILNTHNNVEEKTQIYKPYNILPLDPDSQNQAIMRLPEIQAAVTALRNTRGLPWSAGHKKKLDEDILDWLQSMFGFQNDNVANQREHLILLLANVHIRQFPRPEQEPKLDDRALTIVMKKLFRNYKKWCKYLG
;
A
#
# COMPACT_ATOMS: atom_id res chain seq x y z
N SER A 1 1.27 20.21 -22.07
CA SER A 1 2.47 19.94 -22.88
C SER A 1 2.13 20.06 -24.36
N SER A 2 2.87 20.87 -25.13
CA SER A 2 2.50 21.34 -26.49
C SER A 2 3.49 20.93 -27.59
N GLY A 3 4.44 20.05 -27.29
CA GLY A 3 5.48 19.59 -28.23
C GLY A 3 4.94 18.78 -29.41
N ARG A 4 5.71 18.76 -30.51
CA ARG A 4 5.35 18.07 -31.77
C ARG A 4 4.96 16.59 -31.57
N GLY A 5 5.70 15.86 -30.74
CA GLY A 5 5.40 14.45 -30.44
C GLY A 5 4.07 14.25 -29.72
N VAL A 6 3.70 15.16 -28.79
CA VAL A 6 2.39 15.11 -28.10
C VAL A 6 1.25 15.37 -29.09
N ARG A 7 1.45 16.29 -30.05
CA ARG A 7 0.44 16.55 -31.09
C ARG A 7 0.23 15.32 -31.99
N GLN A 8 1.33 14.72 -32.47
CA GLN A 8 1.26 13.50 -33.29
C GLN A 8 0.55 12.36 -32.55
N PHE A 9 0.87 12.16 -31.27
CA PHE A 9 0.20 11.17 -30.44
C PHE A 9 -1.32 11.44 -30.32
N LYS A 10 -1.72 12.68 -30.01
CA LYS A 10 -3.15 13.04 -29.92
C LYS A 10 -3.88 12.81 -31.23
N THR A 11 -3.29 13.21 -32.37
CA THR A 11 -3.90 13.02 -33.69
C THR A 11 -4.05 11.54 -34.02
N ALA A 12 -3.02 10.73 -33.78
CA ALA A 12 -3.06 9.29 -34.02
C ALA A 12 -4.10 8.59 -33.12
N LEU A 13 -4.18 9.00 -31.85
CA LEU A 13 -5.16 8.47 -30.90
C LEU A 13 -6.59 8.83 -31.33
N LEU A 14 -6.86 10.07 -31.74
CA LEU A 14 -8.17 10.48 -32.23
C LEU A 14 -8.60 9.69 -33.46
N GLN A 15 -7.73 9.56 -34.46
CA GLN A 15 -8.02 8.76 -35.66
C GLN A 15 -8.30 7.29 -35.33
N ARG A 16 -7.61 6.75 -34.31
CA ARG A 16 -7.86 5.38 -33.84
C ARG A 16 -9.23 5.24 -33.19
N LEU A 17 -9.59 6.20 -32.33
CA LEU A 17 -10.90 6.23 -31.65
C LEU A 17 -12.04 6.38 -32.65
N GLU A 18 -11.92 7.26 -33.65
CA GLU A 18 -12.93 7.44 -34.71
C GLU A 18 -13.18 6.13 -35.48
N ARG A 19 -12.11 5.44 -35.91
CA ARG A 19 -12.20 4.16 -36.62
C ARG A 19 -12.83 3.06 -35.75
N GLU A 20 -12.45 2.98 -34.48
CA GLU A 20 -12.99 1.95 -33.57
C GLU A 20 -14.46 2.25 -33.21
N ASN A 21 -14.86 3.52 -33.15
CA ASN A 21 -16.25 3.91 -32.90
C ASN A 21 -17.18 3.42 -34.02
N GLU A 22 -16.79 3.58 -35.29
CA GLU A 22 -17.54 3.05 -36.43
C GLU A 22 -17.79 1.54 -36.33
N THR A 23 -16.80 0.77 -35.86
CA THR A 23 -16.92 -0.69 -35.71
C THR A 23 -17.74 -1.12 -34.49
N THR A 24 -17.80 -0.29 -33.44
CA THR A 24 -18.47 -0.63 -32.17
C THR A 24 -19.90 -0.08 -32.09
N LEU A 25 -20.24 0.91 -32.91
CA LEU A 25 -21.59 1.50 -33.03
C LEU A 25 -22.68 0.46 -33.25
N ALA A 26 -22.44 -0.56 -34.09
CA ALA A 26 -23.43 -1.60 -34.39
C ALA A 26 -23.79 -2.50 -33.19
N GLY A 27 -22.90 -2.59 -32.18
CA GLY A 27 -23.12 -3.40 -30.97
C GLY A 27 -23.53 -2.57 -29.75
N ARG A 28 -23.64 -1.25 -29.88
CA ARG A 28 -23.87 -0.32 -28.76
C ARG A 28 -25.32 -0.40 -28.27
N GLN A 29 -25.52 -0.97 -27.09
CA GLN A 29 -26.85 -1.09 -26.47
C GLN A 29 -27.18 0.06 -25.49
N LYS A 30 -26.17 0.83 -25.06
CA LYS A 30 -26.28 1.85 -24.01
C LYS A 30 -25.44 3.09 -24.34
N SER A 31 -25.66 4.20 -23.62
CA SER A 31 -24.78 5.38 -23.67
C SER A 31 -23.40 5.05 -23.08
N ASP A 32 -22.36 5.84 -23.39
CA ASP A 32 -21.00 5.52 -22.92
C ASP A 32 -20.93 5.66 -21.40
N ALA A 33 -21.68 6.60 -20.80
CA ALA A 33 -21.78 6.74 -19.35
C ALA A 33 -22.38 5.47 -18.70
N ARG A 34 -23.45 4.92 -19.28
CA ARG A 34 -24.09 3.70 -18.75
C ARG A 34 -23.25 2.45 -18.94
N GLU A 35 -22.49 2.38 -20.04
CA GLU A 35 -21.52 1.31 -20.28
C GLU A 35 -20.36 1.40 -19.29
N MET A 36 -19.80 2.59 -19.07
CA MET A 36 -18.74 2.82 -18.08
C MET A 36 -19.18 2.48 -16.65
N GLN A 37 -20.41 2.83 -16.27
CA GLN A 37 -21.00 2.43 -14.98
C GLN A 37 -21.07 0.90 -14.85
N SER A 38 -21.59 0.22 -15.87
CA SER A 38 -21.72 -1.24 -15.89
C SER A 38 -20.34 -1.91 -15.84
N PHE A 39 -19.38 -1.38 -16.60
CA PHE A 39 -18.00 -1.87 -16.66
C PHE A 39 -17.27 -1.70 -15.33
N TYR A 40 -17.40 -0.54 -14.68
CA TYR A 40 -16.78 -0.29 -13.37
C TYR A 40 -17.28 -1.29 -12.31
N GLN A 41 -18.59 -1.50 -12.23
CA GLN A 41 -19.18 -2.48 -11.32
C GLN A 41 -18.75 -3.91 -11.66
N HIS A 42 -18.72 -4.26 -12.94
CA HIS A 42 -18.23 -5.57 -13.39
C HIS A 42 -16.76 -5.78 -13.03
N TYR A 43 -15.91 -4.77 -13.27
CA TYR A 43 -14.50 -4.80 -12.94
C TYR A 43 -14.29 -5.04 -11.45
N TYR A 44 -14.98 -4.26 -10.60
CA TYR A 44 -14.90 -4.41 -9.15
C TYR A 44 -15.26 -5.83 -8.69
N LYS A 45 -16.39 -6.37 -9.16
CA LYS A 45 -16.83 -7.73 -8.82
C LYS A 45 -15.83 -8.79 -9.29
N LYS A 46 -15.36 -8.68 -10.53
CA LYS A 46 -14.52 -9.69 -11.19
C LYS A 46 -13.08 -9.69 -10.71
N TYR A 47 -12.49 -8.53 -10.43
CA TYR A 47 -11.06 -8.41 -10.14
C TYR A 47 -10.77 -8.05 -8.69
N ILE A 48 -11.64 -7.32 -7.98
CA ILE A 48 -11.40 -6.98 -6.58
C ILE A 48 -12.11 -7.97 -5.67
N GLN A 49 -13.43 -8.10 -5.81
CA GLN A 49 -14.22 -8.97 -4.92
C GLN A 49 -13.85 -10.45 -5.07
N ALA A 50 -13.58 -10.91 -6.30
CA ALA A 50 -13.12 -12.28 -6.53
C ALA A 50 -11.74 -12.54 -5.87
N LEU A 51 -10.81 -11.59 -5.93
CA LEU A 51 -9.50 -11.71 -5.28
C LEU A 51 -9.63 -11.71 -3.74
N LEU A 52 -10.50 -10.87 -3.18
CA LEU A 52 -10.75 -10.84 -1.73
C LEU A 52 -11.38 -12.15 -1.22
N ASN A 53 -12.25 -12.77 -2.02
CA ASN A 53 -12.95 -14.00 -1.66
C ASN A 53 -12.10 -15.28 -1.87
N ALA A 54 -10.97 -15.19 -2.56
CA ALA A 54 -10.06 -16.32 -2.75
C ALA A 54 -9.39 -16.65 -1.41
N ALA A 55 -9.87 -17.73 -0.76
CA ALA A 55 -9.54 -18.14 0.61
C ALA A 55 -8.03 -18.37 0.87
N ASP A 56 -7.24 -18.57 -0.18
CA ASP A 56 -5.79 -18.70 -0.09
C ASP A 56 -5.14 -17.72 -1.07
N LYS A 57 -4.42 -16.73 -0.53
CA LYS A 57 -3.53 -15.84 -1.30
C LYS A 57 -4.25 -15.07 -2.40
N ALA A 58 -5.01 -14.03 -2.03
CA ALA A 58 -5.05 -12.88 -2.92
C ALA A 58 -3.58 -12.49 -3.18
N ASP A 59 -3.10 -12.64 -4.42
CA ASP A 59 -1.80 -12.13 -4.82
C ASP A 59 -1.84 -10.63 -4.56
N ARG A 60 -1.19 -10.19 -3.48
CA ARG A 60 -1.23 -8.80 -3.02
C ARG A 60 -0.83 -7.85 -4.15
N ALA A 61 0.09 -8.26 -5.02
CA ALA A 61 0.48 -7.46 -6.17
C ALA A 61 -0.67 -7.32 -7.17
N GLN A 62 -1.41 -8.39 -7.45
CA GLN A 62 -2.61 -8.34 -8.29
C GLN A 62 -3.71 -7.51 -7.66
N LEU A 63 -3.96 -7.66 -6.35
CA LEU A 63 -4.97 -6.88 -5.64
C LEU A 63 -4.63 -5.38 -5.62
N THR A 64 -3.37 -5.04 -5.37
CA THR A 64 -2.86 -3.66 -5.45
C THR A 64 -3.08 -3.08 -6.84
N LYS A 65 -2.72 -3.83 -7.88
CA LYS A 65 -2.93 -3.42 -9.27
C LYS A 65 -4.41 -3.27 -9.62
N ALA A 66 -5.28 -4.13 -9.08
CA ALA A 66 -6.72 -4.07 -9.29
C ALA A 66 -7.32 -2.79 -8.66
N TYR A 67 -6.94 -2.43 -7.43
CA TYR A 67 -7.36 -1.18 -6.80
C TYR A 67 -6.86 0.06 -7.56
N GLN A 68 -5.58 0.08 -7.97
CA GLN A 68 -5.03 1.18 -8.78
C GLN A 68 -5.79 1.34 -10.11
N THR A 69 -6.08 0.23 -10.78
CA THR A 69 -6.85 0.25 -12.02
C THR A 69 -8.27 0.75 -11.78
N ALA A 70 -8.93 0.28 -10.72
CA ALA A 70 -10.27 0.75 -10.37
C ALA A 70 -10.31 2.26 -10.07
N ALA A 71 -9.29 2.80 -9.39
CA ALA A 71 -9.19 4.24 -9.17
C ALA A 71 -9.16 5.03 -10.50
N VAL A 72 -8.31 4.62 -11.44
CA VAL A 72 -8.22 5.23 -12.79
C VAL A 72 -9.52 5.03 -13.58
N LEU A 73 -10.14 3.85 -13.51
CA LEU A 73 -11.42 3.60 -14.19
C LEU A 73 -12.53 4.50 -13.67
N PHE A 74 -12.54 4.84 -12.39
CA PHE A 74 -13.50 5.76 -11.82
C PHE A 74 -13.29 7.20 -12.32
N GLU A 75 -12.04 7.65 -12.48
CA GLU A 75 -11.75 8.97 -13.08
C GLU A 75 -12.32 9.07 -14.51
N VAL A 76 -12.13 8.01 -15.31
CA VAL A 76 -12.68 7.93 -16.67
C VAL A 76 -14.21 7.92 -16.64
N LEU A 77 -14.82 7.10 -15.77
CA LEU A 77 -16.27 7.05 -15.59
C LEU A 77 -16.82 8.43 -15.25
N LYS A 78 -16.22 9.13 -14.29
CA LYS A 78 -16.65 10.47 -13.87
C LYS A 78 -16.57 11.48 -15.01
N ALA A 79 -15.51 11.44 -15.81
CA ALA A 79 -15.34 12.33 -16.97
C ALA A 79 -16.39 12.06 -18.06
N VAL A 80 -16.68 10.79 -18.37
CA VAL A 80 -17.71 10.42 -19.37
C VAL A 80 -19.10 10.79 -18.90
N ASN A 81 -19.43 10.50 -17.63
CA ASN A 81 -20.69 10.88 -17.00
C ASN A 81 -20.94 12.40 -17.06
N GLN A 82 -19.90 13.21 -16.76
CA GLN A 82 -19.98 14.67 -16.87
C GLN A 82 -20.20 15.14 -18.31
N THR A 83 -19.63 14.45 -19.29
CA THR A 83 -19.75 14.81 -20.72
C THR A 83 -21.14 14.50 -21.27
N GLU A 84 -21.76 13.40 -20.82
CA GLU A 84 -23.10 12.99 -21.24
C GLU A 84 -24.23 13.52 -20.34
N ASP A 85 -23.93 14.35 -19.33
CA ASP A 85 -24.88 14.87 -18.33
C ASP A 85 -25.67 13.75 -17.61
N VAL A 86 -24.96 12.69 -17.23
CA VAL A 86 -25.52 11.53 -16.52
C VAL A 86 -24.95 11.46 -15.11
N ASP A 87 -25.82 11.40 -14.10
CA ASP A 87 -25.39 11.25 -12.70
C ASP A 87 -24.72 9.89 -12.43
N VAL A 88 -23.72 9.91 -11.55
CA VAL A 88 -23.08 8.68 -11.04
C VAL A 88 -23.96 8.10 -9.93
N PRO A 89 -24.41 6.84 -10.03
CA PRO A 89 -25.16 6.18 -8.97
C PRO A 89 -24.42 6.18 -7.62
N ILE A 90 -25.16 6.39 -6.52
CA ILE A 90 -24.62 6.41 -5.16
C ILE A 90 -23.85 5.12 -4.81
N GLU A 91 -24.33 3.96 -5.29
CA GLU A 91 -23.66 2.67 -5.10
C GLU A 91 -22.23 2.66 -5.68
N ILE A 92 -22.02 3.31 -6.82
CA ILE A 92 -20.71 3.42 -7.46
C ILE A 92 -19.81 4.36 -6.67
N LEU A 93 -20.37 5.48 -6.17
CA LEU A 93 -19.63 6.40 -5.29
C LEU A 93 -19.16 5.70 -4.00
N ASN A 94 -20.03 4.92 -3.35
CA ASN A 94 -19.69 4.16 -2.16
C ASN A 94 -18.62 3.10 -2.44
N THR A 95 -18.73 2.41 -3.59
CA THR A 95 -17.71 1.45 -4.04
C THR A 95 -16.36 2.14 -4.25
N HIS A 96 -16.36 3.32 -4.86
CA HIS A 96 -15.15 4.08 -5.09
C HIS A 96 -14.50 4.59 -3.80
N ASN A 97 -15.29 5.06 -2.82
CA ASN A 97 -14.74 5.44 -1.51
C ASN A 97 -13.98 4.29 -0.85
N ASN A 98 -14.51 3.05 -0.95
CA ASN A 98 -13.79 1.86 -0.49
C ASN A 98 -12.50 1.62 -1.29
N VAL A 99 -12.55 1.74 -2.62
CA VAL A 99 -11.36 1.62 -3.49
C VAL A 99 -10.29 2.65 -3.10
N GLU A 100 -10.68 3.89 -2.81
CA GLU A 100 -9.76 4.97 -2.42
C GLU A 100 -9.08 4.66 -1.07
N GLU A 101 -9.86 4.27 -0.06
CA GLU A 101 -9.33 3.84 1.24
C GLU A 101 -8.35 2.67 1.10
N LYS A 102 -8.71 1.64 0.33
CA LYS A 102 -7.87 0.46 0.12
C LYS A 102 -6.62 0.78 -0.71
N THR A 103 -6.71 1.69 -1.68
CA THR A 103 -5.54 2.12 -2.47
C THR A 103 -4.47 2.79 -1.59
N GLN A 104 -4.86 3.50 -0.53
CA GLN A 104 -3.90 4.09 0.41
C GLN A 104 -3.18 3.04 1.27
N ILE A 105 -3.86 1.90 1.52
CA ILE A 105 -3.37 0.80 2.34
C ILE A 105 -2.44 -0.12 1.55
N TYR A 106 -2.82 -0.49 0.33
CA TYR A 106 -2.06 -1.41 -0.53
C TYR A 106 -0.92 -0.68 -1.25
N LYS A 107 0.22 -0.55 -0.57
CA LYS A 107 1.46 0.00 -1.16
C LYS A 107 2.25 -1.08 -1.93
N PRO A 108 2.65 -0.83 -3.20
CA PRO A 108 3.35 -1.83 -4.04
C PRO A 108 4.76 -2.22 -3.57
N TYR A 109 5.46 -1.34 -2.87
CA TYR A 109 6.92 -1.42 -2.69
C TYR A 109 7.37 -2.02 -1.34
N ASN A 110 6.43 -2.50 -0.53
CA ASN A 110 6.72 -3.03 0.80
C ASN A 110 6.71 -4.56 0.78
N ILE A 111 7.82 -5.18 1.20
CA ILE A 111 7.95 -6.64 1.40
C ILE A 111 7.07 -7.07 2.57
N LEU A 112 6.99 -6.24 3.62
CA LEU A 112 6.19 -6.56 4.81
C LEU A 112 4.83 -5.85 4.73
N PRO A 113 3.73 -6.60 4.68
CA PRO A 113 2.40 -6.04 4.59
C PRO A 113 1.89 -5.70 5.99
N LEU A 114 2.38 -4.58 6.53
CA LEU A 114 2.09 -4.13 7.90
C LEU A 114 0.68 -3.56 8.09
N ASP A 115 -0.11 -3.48 7.02
CA ASP A 115 -1.49 -3.02 7.08
C ASP A 115 -2.42 -4.00 7.83
N PRO A 116 -3.53 -3.50 8.40
CA PRO A 116 -4.48 -4.33 9.13
C PRO A 116 -5.05 -5.51 8.34
N ASP A 117 -5.28 -5.34 7.03
CA ASP A 117 -5.85 -6.39 6.17
C ASP A 117 -4.90 -7.57 5.95
N SER A 118 -3.61 -7.40 6.24
CA SER A 118 -2.56 -8.35 5.86
C SER A 118 -1.88 -9.05 7.04
N GLN A 119 -2.41 -8.90 8.24
CA GLN A 119 -1.88 -9.57 9.44
C GLN A 119 -1.81 -11.09 9.29
N ASN A 120 -2.67 -11.67 8.48
CA ASN A 120 -2.75 -13.11 8.25
C ASN A 120 -1.83 -13.63 7.13
N GLN A 121 -1.08 -12.77 6.45
CA GLN A 121 -0.16 -13.21 5.39
C GLN A 121 0.95 -14.11 5.95
N ALA A 122 1.39 -15.09 5.17
CA ALA A 122 2.34 -16.11 5.61
C ALA A 122 3.64 -15.52 6.20
N ILE A 123 4.17 -14.45 5.57
CA ILE A 123 5.37 -13.76 6.08
C ILE A 123 5.16 -13.10 7.45
N MET A 124 3.94 -12.64 7.75
CA MET A 124 3.58 -12.05 9.05
C MET A 124 3.38 -13.10 10.15
N ARG A 125 3.26 -14.38 9.79
CA ARG A 125 3.16 -15.51 10.74
C ARG A 125 4.53 -16.04 11.18
N LEU A 126 5.62 -15.56 10.58
CA LEU A 126 6.97 -15.92 10.98
C LEU A 126 7.27 -15.40 12.40
N PRO A 127 7.68 -16.26 13.36
CA PRO A 127 7.91 -15.86 14.75
C PRO A 127 8.92 -14.72 14.89
N GLU A 128 9.97 -14.70 14.08
CA GLU A 128 11.00 -13.67 14.08
C GLU A 128 10.48 -12.30 13.60
N ILE A 129 9.54 -12.29 12.66
CA ILE A 129 8.86 -11.07 12.19
C ILE A 129 7.92 -10.57 13.30
N GLN A 130 7.13 -11.47 13.90
CA GLN A 130 6.23 -11.14 15.01
C GLN A 130 6.99 -10.57 16.22
N ALA A 131 8.14 -11.17 16.55
CA ALA A 131 9.02 -10.71 17.63
C ALA A 131 9.53 -9.28 17.37
N ALA A 132 10.00 -8.99 16.15
CA ALA A 132 10.49 -7.67 15.78
C ALA A 132 9.37 -6.61 15.76
N VAL A 133 8.20 -6.93 15.17
CA VAL A 133 7.03 -6.04 15.16
C VAL A 133 6.56 -5.73 16.58
N THR A 134 6.45 -6.76 17.44
CA THR A 134 6.03 -6.60 18.83
C THR A 134 7.02 -5.73 19.62
N ALA A 135 8.33 -5.90 19.38
CA ALA A 135 9.36 -5.07 20.00
C ALA A 135 9.23 -3.59 19.61
N LEU A 136 8.96 -3.27 18.34
CA LEU A 136 8.78 -1.88 17.89
C LEU A 136 7.50 -1.25 18.45
N ARG A 137 6.42 -2.03 18.60
CA ARG A 137 5.15 -1.58 19.20
C ARG A 137 5.21 -1.36 20.71
N ASN A 138 6.31 -1.74 21.36
CA ASN A 138 6.53 -1.45 22.77
C ASN A 138 6.91 0.04 22.97
N THR A 139 5.88 0.89 22.96
CA THR A 139 5.98 2.34 23.14
C THR A 139 5.76 2.80 24.58
N ARG A 140 5.85 1.87 25.55
CA ARG A 140 5.64 2.18 26.97
C ARG A 140 6.71 3.16 27.46
N GLY A 141 6.26 4.26 28.08
CA GLY A 141 7.15 5.29 28.63
C GLY A 141 7.59 6.36 27.63
N LEU A 142 7.15 6.31 26.36
CA LEU A 142 7.41 7.39 25.41
C LEU A 142 6.51 8.60 25.71
N PRO A 143 7.04 9.83 25.65
CA PRO A 143 6.27 11.05 25.85
C PRO A 143 5.49 11.39 24.57
N TRP A 144 4.18 11.12 24.57
CA TRP A 144 3.28 11.51 23.48
C TRP A 144 2.73 12.93 23.69
N SER A 145 2.30 13.57 22.61
CA SER A 145 1.66 14.88 22.66
C SER A 145 0.32 14.83 23.43
N ALA A 146 -0.06 15.96 24.04
CA ALA A 146 -1.31 16.06 24.76
C ALA A 146 -2.50 15.79 23.81
N GLY A 147 -3.40 14.88 24.21
CA GLY A 147 -4.56 14.50 23.40
C GLY A 147 -4.28 13.42 22.34
N HIS A 148 -3.07 12.84 22.31
CA HIS A 148 -2.74 11.74 21.41
C HIS A 148 -3.67 10.53 21.62
N LYS A 149 -4.25 10.05 20.52
CA LYS A 149 -5.08 8.84 20.49
C LYS A 149 -4.25 7.69 19.95
N LYS A 150 -3.83 6.79 20.83
CA LYS A 150 -3.02 5.62 20.47
C LYS A 150 -3.75 4.75 19.44
N LYS A 151 -3.09 4.47 18.31
CA LYS A 151 -3.58 3.49 17.32
C LYS A 151 -3.13 2.07 17.70
N LEU A 152 -3.87 1.06 17.24
CA LEU A 152 -3.59 -0.35 17.56
C LEU A 152 -2.22 -0.81 17.05
N ASP A 153 -1.84 -0.32 15.88
CA ASP A 153 -0.64 -0.68 15.12
C ASP A 153 0.52 0.30 15.33
N GLU A 154 0.36 1.30 16.20
CA GLU A 154 1.33 2.37 16.44
C GLU A 154 2.62 1.88 17.09
N ASP A 155 3.75 2.31 16.54
CA ASP A 155 5.07 1.91 17.00
C ASP A 155 6.01 3.08 17.28
N ILE A 156 7.23 2.76 17.72
CA ILE A 156 8.25 3.76 18.02
C ILE A 156 8.58 4.68 16.84
N LEU A 157 8.38 4.22 15.59
CA LEU A 157 8.67 5.03 14.41
C LEU A 157 7.52 6.01 14.12
N ASP A 158 6.28 5.67 14.46
CA ASP A 158 5.16 6.65 14.47
C ASP A 158 5.41 7.72 15.55
N TRP A 159 5.95 7.32 16.70
CA TRP A 159 6.36 8.28 17.72
C TRP A 159 7.46 9.22 17.20
N LEU A 160 8.53 8.68 16.61
CA LEU A 160 9.60 9.49 16.01
C LEU A 160 9.06 10.41 14.90
N GLN A 161 8.13 9.90 14.09
CA GLN A 161 7.46 10.71 13.08
C GLN A 161 6.76 11.91 13.69
N SER A 162 5.94 11.68 14.72
CA SER A 162 5.18 12.72 15.41
C SER A 162 6.09 13.78 16.04
N MET A 163 7.20 13.36 16.65
CA MET A 163 8.10 14.26 17.37
C MET A 163 9.04 15.05 16.45
N PHE A 164 9.47 14.46 15.34
CA PHE A 164 10.52 15.03 14.47
C PHE A 164 10.04 15.40 13.06
N GLY A 165 8.78 15.13 12.72
CA GLY A 165 8.19 15.50 11.44
C GLY A 165 8.71 14.68 10.25
N PHE A 166 9.10 13.42 10.45
CA PHE A 166 9.56 12.56 9.35
C PHE A 166 8.45 12.31 8.32
N GLN A 167 8.82 12.25 7.04
CA GLN A 167 7.89 11.93 5.95
C GLN A 167 7.34 10.49 6.08
N ASN A 168 6.06 10.30 5.76
CA ASN A 168 5.35 9.01 5.86
C ASN A 168 6.09 7.86 5.17
N ASP A 169 6.55 8.06 3.94
CA ASP A 169 7.19 6.99 3.17
C ASP A 169 8.59 6.66 3.69
N ASN A 170 9.31 7.64 4.26
CA ASN A 170 10.59 7.38 4.92
C ASN A 170 10.37 6.51 6.16
N VAL A 171 9.39 6.86 7.00
CA VAL A 171 9.04 6.10 8.21
C VAL A 171 8.64 4.68 7.84
N ALA A 172 7.76 4.50 6.86
CA ALA A 172 7.33 3.19 6.38
C ALA A 172 8.51 2.35 5.86
N ASN A 173 9.41 2.94 5.06
CA ASN A 173 10.58 2.25 4.53
C ASN A 173 11.57 1.85 5.64
N GLN A 174 11.85 2.75 6.59
CA GLN A 174 12.75 2.46 7.72
C GLN A 174 12.16 1.41 8.66
N ARG A 175 10.84 1.40 8.86
CA ARG A 175 10.12 0.39 9.64
C ARG A 175 10.34 -1.00 9.08
N GLU A 176 10.06 -1.18 7.80
CA GLU A 176 10.25 -2.46 7.13
C GLU A 176 11.71 -2.92 7.20
N HIS A 177 12.65 -2.03 6.87
CA HIS A 177 14.07 -2.35 6.90
C HIS A 177 14.55 -2.77 8.30
N LEU A 178 14.11 -2.07 9.35
CA LEU A 178 14.46 -2.39 10.72
C LEU A 178 13.87 -3.73 11.18
N ILE A 179 12.60 -4.02 10.84
CA ILE A 179 11.97 -5.30 11.16
C ILE A 179 12.73 -6.45 10.49
N LEU A 180 13.01 -6.34 9.19
CA LEU A 180 13.74 -7.37 8.43
C LEU A 180 15.15 -7.60 8.99
N LEU A 181 15.86 -6.54 9.36
CA LEU A 181 17.20 -6.63 9.94
C LEU A 181 17.19 -7.32 11.31
N LEU A 182 16.23 -6.96 12.17
CA LEU A 182 16.07 -7.57 13.48
C LEU A 182 15.69 -9.05 13.35
N ALA A 183 14.70 -9.37 12.53
CA ALA A 183 14.27 -10.74 12.27
C ALA A 183 15.41 -11.61 11.72
N ASN A 184 16.18 -11.08 10.75
CA ASN A 184 17.32 -11.79 10.15
C ASN A 184 18.44 -12.10 11.16
N VAL A 185 18.76 -11.15 12.05
CA VAL A 185 19.75 -11.40 13.10
C VAL A 185 19.19 -12.36 14.16
N HIS A 186 17.91 -12.23 14.50
CA HIS A 186 17.24 -13.05 15.49
C HIS A 186 17.28 -14.54 15.10
N ILE A 187 16.81 -14.88 13.90
CA ILE A 187 16.77 -16.28 13.42
C ILE A 187 18.17 -16.91 13.34
N ARG A 188 19.20 -16.13 13.01
CA ARG A 188 20.59 -16.62 12.92
C ARG A 188 21.21 -16.93 14.28
N GLN A 189 20.77 -16.25 15.33
CA GLN A 189 21.32 -16.43 16.68
C GLN A 189 20.50 -17.44 17.49
N PHE A 190 19.19 -17.52 17.24
CA PHE A 190 18.24 -18.37 17.99
C PHE A 190 17.32 -19.13 17.03
N PRO A 191 17.74 -20.30 16.52
CA PRO A 191 16.91 -21.11 15.63
C PRO A 191 15.78 -21.86 16.35
N ARG A 192 15.44 -21.51 17.60
CA ARG A 192 14.44 -22.26 18.40
C ARG A 192 13.05 -21.63 18.21
N PRO A 193 12.12 -22.29 17.48
CA PRO A 193 10.82 -21.72 17.14
C PRO A 193 9.77 -21.85 18.25
N GLU A 194 10.06 -22.59 19.32
CA GLU A 194 9.07 -23.00 20.33
C GLU A 194 8.85 -21.98 21.46
N GLN A 195 9.63 -20.89 21.49
CA GLN A 195 9.47 -19.82 22.49
C GLN A 195 8.50 -18.74 21.99
N GLU A 196 7.84 -18.06 22.93
CA GLU A 196 7.02 -16.88 22.62
C GLU A 196 7.79 -15.91 21.70
N PRO A 197 7.11 -15.22 20.75
CA PRO A 197 7.73 -14.31 19.80
C PRO A 197 8.26 -13.06 20.52
N LYS A 198 9.37 -13.21 21.22
CA LYS A 198 10.07 -12.14 21.91
C LYS A 198 11.44 -11.97 21.28
N LEU A 199 11.76 -10.73 20.91
CA LEU A 199 13.06 -10.41 20.34
C LEU A 199 14.16 -10.58 21.40
N ASP A 200 15.19 -11.36 21.09
CA ASP A 200 16.34 -11.53 21.99
C ASP A 200 17.21 -10.25 22.05
N ASP A 201 17.55 -9.81 23.25
CA ASP A 201 18.36 -8.61 23.51
C ASP A 201 19.74 -8.65 22.83
N ARG A 202 20.29 -9.86 22.60
CA ARG A 202 21.54 -10.04 21.86
C ARG A 202 21.38 -9.69 20.39
N ALA A 203 20.25 -10.05 19.78
CA ALA A 203 19.95 -9.68 18.40
C ALA A 203 19.83 -8.15 18.27
N LEU A 204 19.12 -7.51 19.19
CA LEU A 204 19.03 -6.05 19.28
C LEU A 204 20.42 -5.40 19.44
N THR A 205 21.24 -5.92 20.35
CA THR A 205 22.60 -5.43 20.59
C THR A 205 23.48 -5.53 19.34
N ILE A 206 23.39 -6.64 18.60
CA ILE A 206 24.13 -6.83 17.34
C ILE A 206 23.68 -5.82 16.29
N VAL A 207 22.38 -5.63 16.09
CA VAL A 207 21.83 -4.67 15.13
C VAL A 207 22.24 -3.24 15.50
N MET A 208 22.09 -2.85 16.77
CA MET A 208 22.53 -1.54 17.27
C MET A 208 24.02 -1.31 17.02
N LYS A 209 24.89 -2.29 17.35
CA LYS A 209 26.34 -2.19 17.10
C LYS A 209 26.67 -2.06 15.61
N LYS A 210 25.88 -2.66 14.72
CA LYS A 210 26.07 -2.52 13.27
C LYS A 210 25.64 -1.13 12.78
N LEU A 211 24.41 -0.70 13.11
CA LEU A 211 23.85 0.59 12.67
C LEU A 211 24.71 1.77 13.13
N PHE A 212 25.07 1.80 14.41
CA PHE A 212 25.85 2.90 14.97
C PHE A 212 27.37 2.77 14.76
N ARG A 213 27.85 1.75 14.05
CA ARG A 213 29.30 1.52 13.87
C ARG A 213 29.98 2.72 13.22
N ASN A 214 29.41 3.20 12.12
CA ASN A 214 29.99 4.31 11.37
C ASN A 214 29.88 5.61 12.13
N TYR A 215 28.72 5.88 12.74
CA TYR A 215 28.53 7.04 13.60
C TYR A 215 29.53 7.07 14.77
N LYS A 216 29.68 5.96 15.50
CA LYS A 216 30.65 5.86 16.61
C LYS A 216 32.10 6.04 16.14
N LYS A 217 32.46 5.51 14.97
CA LYS A 217 33.79 5.74 14.38
C LYS A 217 34.00 7.21 14.04
N TRP A 218 32.99 7.86 13.47
CA TRP A 218 33.03 9.27 13.11
C TRP A 218 33.12 10.18 14.34
N CYS A 219 32.32 9.92 15.39
CA CYS A 219 32.43 10.65 16.66
C CYS A 219 33.85 10.54 17.24
N LYS A 220 34.41 9.32 17.33
CA LYS A 220 35.79 9.10 17.81
C LYS A 220 36.85 9.79 16.96
N TYR A 221 36.59 9.97 15.67
CA TYR A 221 37.50 10.70 14.78
C TYR A 221 37.45 12.21 15.07
N LEU A 222 36.28 12.74 15.44
CA LEU A 222 36.11 14.15 15.77
C LEU A 222 36.47 14.52 17.22
N GLY A 223 36.46 13.56 18.16
CA GLY A 223 36.78 13.75 19.58
C GLY A 223 35.84 12.99 20.50
#